data_AF-A0A2E2UTT7-F1
#
_entry.id   AF-A0A2E2UTT7-F1
#
_cell.length_a   1.000
_cell.length_b   1.000
_cell.length_c   1.000
_cell.angle_alpha   90.00
_cell.angle_beta   90.00
_cell.angle_gamma   90.00
#
_symmetry.space_group_name_H-M   'P 1'
#
loop_
_entity.id
_entity.type
_entity.pdbx_description
1 polymer ?
#
loop_
_entity_poly.entity_id
_entity_poly.type
_entity_poly.pdbx_seq_one_letter_code
_entity_poly.pdbx_strand_id
1 'polypeptide(L)' 'MKKILMVLESEFKADYRVENEIEQLIKLGNEVTVACYSFSNAYHSEKRDGYTIVRKKISS' A
#
# COMPACT_ATOMS: atom_id res chain seq x y z
N MET A 1 7.82 -8.44 15.69
CA MET A 1 6.73 -7.78 14.95
C MET A 1 7.13 -6.34 14.67
N LYS A 2 7.23 -5.95 13.40
CA LYS A 2 7.57 -4.57 12.99
C LYS A 2 6.39 -3.95 12.24
N LYS A 3 6.32 -2.62 12.26
CA LYS A 3 5.42 -1.83 11.41
C LYS A 3 6.22 -1.26 10.26
N ILE A 4 5.85 -1.60 9.03
CA ILE A 4 6.57 -1.24 7.82
C ILE A 4 5.71 -0.30 6.98
N LEU A 5 6.27 0.85 6.61
CA LEU A 5 5.69 1.77 5.66
C LEU A 5 6.41 1.64 4.32
N MET A 6 5.68 1.21 3.29
CA MET A 6 6.13 1.23 1.91
C MET A 6 5.58 2.49 1.24
N VAL A 7 6.43 3.27 0.59
CA VAL A 7 6.03 4.50 -0.10
C VAL A 7 6.20 4.28 -1.60
N LEU A 8 5.14 4.57 -2.36
CA LEU A 8 5.18 4.55 -3.82
C LEU A 8 5.13 5.99 -4.35
N GLU A 9 6.01 6.26 -5.31
CA GLU A 9 5.99 7.48 -6.13
C GLU A 9 5.02 7.36 -7.31
N SER A 10 4.08 6.41 -7.26
CA SER A 10 3.07 6.15 -8.28
C SER A 10 1.72 5.82 -7.64
N GLU A 11 0.65 5.75 -8.46
CA GLU A 11 -0.59 5.12 -8.00
C GLU A 11 -0.35 3.64 -7.69
N PHE A 12 -1.04 3.12 -6.67
CA PHE A 12 -1.12 1.68 -6.45
C PHE A 12 -2.03 1.05 -7.51
N LYS A 13 -1.42 0.59 -8.61
CA LYS A 13 -2.00 -0.41 -9.49
C LYS A 13 -1.71 -1.76 -8.84
N ALA A 14 -2.57 -2.77 -8.99
CA ALA A 14 -2.29 -4.12 -8.50
C ALA A 14 -1.07 -4.68 -9.24
N ASP A 15 0.12 -4.26 -8.80
CA ASP A 15 1.40 -4.61 -9.36
C ASP A 15 1.88 -5.84 -8.60
N TYR A 16 2.02 -6.94 -9.35
CA TYR A 16 2.43 -8.24 -8.83
C TYR A 16 3.74 -8.16 -8.02
N ARG A 17 4.64 -7.23 -8.32
CA ARG A 17 5.91 -7.08 -7.59
C ARG A 17 5.70 -6.50 -6.20
N VAL A 18 4.89 -5.46 -6.07
CA VAL A 18 4.62 -4.81 -4.77
C VAL A 18 3.82 -5.76 -3.90
N GLU A 19 2.82 -6.43 -4.46
CA GLU A 19 2.00 -7.40 -3.72
C GLU A 19 2.82 -8.61 -3.24
N ASN A 20 3.74 -9.14 -4.07
CA ASN A 20 4.66 -10.21 -3.65
C ASN A 20 5.54 -9.80 -2.47
N GLU A 21 6.11 -8.58 -2.50
CA GLU A 21 6.94 -8.07 -1.39
C GLU A 21 6.12 -7.94 -0.10
N ILE A 22 4.92 -7.37 -0.19
CA ILE A 22 3.98 -7.25 0.92
C ILE A 22 3.68 -8.64 1.51
N GLU A 23 3.41 -9.63 0.66
CA GLU A 23 3.11 -11.01 1.09
C GLU A 23 4.29 -11.62 1.87
N GLN A 24 5.53 -11.46 1.39
CA GLN A 24 6.71 -11.95 2.11
C GLN A 24 6.89 -11.28 3.47
N LEU A 25 6.67 -9.96 3.55
CA LEU A 25 6.75 -9.21 4.80
C LEU A 25 5.67 -9.63 5.82
N ILE A 26 4.44 -9.90 5.34
CA ILE A 26 3.35 -10.43 6.17
C ILE A 26 3.67 -11.84 6.67
N LYS A 27 4.21 -12.73 5.81
CA LYS A 27 4.62 -14.09 6.19
C LYS A 27 5.66 -14.11 7.31
N LEU A 28 6.49 -13.08 7.39
CA LEU A 28 7.47 -12.88 8.47
C LEU A 28 6.86 -12.28 9.75
N GLY A 29 5.54 -12.04 9.79
CA GLY A 29 4.82 -11.52 10.96
C GLY A 29 4.94 -10.00 11.13
N ASN A 30 5.10 -9.25 10.02
CA ASN A 30 5.13 -7.78 10.05
C ASN A 30 3.77 -7.20 9.63
N GLU A 31 3.47 -6.02 10.16
CA GLU A 31 2.35 -5.20 9.70
C GLU A 31 2.84 -4.28 8.57
N VAL A 32 2.12 -4.27 7.45
CA VAL A 32 2.51 -3.47 6.28
C VAL A 32 1.45 -2.42 5.96
N THR A 33 1.91 -1.19 5.78
CA THR A 33 1.12 -0.06 5.26
C THR A 33 1.78 0.46 3.99
N VAL A 34 1.00 0.66 2.94
CA VAL A 34 1.43 1.25 1.68
C VAL A 34 0.88 2.66 1.59
N ALA A 35 1.75 3.65 1.43
CA ALA A 35 1.37 5.02 1.13
C ALA A 35 1.64 5.31 -0.34
N CYS A 36 0.63 5.78 -1.05
CA CYS A 36 0.72 6.13 -2.48
C CYS A 36 -0.20 7.31 -2.79
N TYR A 37 -0.06 7.89 -3.98
CA TYR A 37 -1.01 8.89 -4.43
C TYR A 37 -2.13 8.30 -5.30
N SER A 38 -3.19 9.07 -5.53
CA SER A 38 -4.13 8.81 -6.61
C SER A 38 -4.48 10.08 -7.37
N PHE A 39 -4.63 9.97 -8.69
CA PHE A 39 -5.18 11.04 -9.53
C PHE A 39 -6.72 10.98 -9.59
N SER A 40 -7.29 9.84 -9.21
CA SER A 40 -8.74 9.66 -9.12
C SER A 40 -9.29 10.27 -7.81
N ASN A 41 -10.61 10.44 -7.74
CA ASN A 41 -11.28 10.89 -6.52
C ASN A 41 -11.27 9.86 -5.37
N ALA A 42 -10.51 8.76 -5.50
CA ALA A 42 -10.39 7.71 -4.51
C ALA A 42 -9.46 8.13 -3.35
N TYR A 43 -9.90 9.11 -2.55
CA TYR A 43 -9.41 9.23 -1.18
C TYR A 43 -9.93 8.04 -0.38
N HIS A 44 -9.08 7.04 -0.15
CA HIS A 44 -9.49 5.85 0.59
C HIS A 44 -8.30 5.20 1.28
N SER A 45 -8.46 4.93 2.58
CA SER A 45 -7.69 3.92 3.29
C SER A 45 -8.35 2.56 3.06
N GLU A 46 -7.68 1.68 2.34
CA GLU A 46 -8.17 0.33 2.05
C GLU A 46 -7.46 -0.67 2.94
N LYS A 47 -8.22 -1.53 3.63
CA LYS A 47 -7.67 -2.75 4.20
C LYS A 47 -7.85 -3.87 3.18
N ARG A 48 -6.75 -4.52 2.86
CA ARG A 48 -6.72 -5.79 2.12
C ARG A 48 -6.28 -6.89 3.07
N ASP A 49 -6.38 -8.14 2.63
CA ASP A 49 -5.96 -9.30 3.42
C ASP A 49 -4.48 -9.17 3.82
N GLY A 50 -4.25 -8.74 5.08
CA GLY A 50 -2.94 -8.63 5.71
C GLY A 50 -2.22 -7.28 5.58
N TYR A 51 -2.73 -6.28 4.84
CA TYR A 51 -2.08 -4.97 4.73
C TYR A 51 -3.04 -3.80 4.52
N THR A 52 -2.56 -2.58 4.77
CA THR A 52 -3.33 -1.34 4.57
C THR A 52 -2.75 -0.51 3.43
N ILE A 53 -3.59 0.04 2.57
CA ILE A 53 -3.21 1.01 1.53
C ILE A 53 -3.81 2.36 1.89
N VAL A 54 -2.99 3.40 1.98
CA VAL A 54 -3.40 4.79 2.18
C VAL A 54 -3.11 5.56 0.89
N ARG A 55 -4.18 6.07 0.28
CA ARG A 55 -4.10 6.87 -0.95
C ARG A 55 -4.31 8.34 -0.63
N LYS A 56 -3.32 9.17 -0.98
CA LYS A 56 -3.46 10.64 -0.96
C LYS A 56 -3.82 11.11 -2.35
N LYS A 57 -4.98 11.75 -2.54
CA LYS A 57 -5.26 12.36 -3.84
C LYS A 57 -4.25 13.49 -4.08
N ILE A 58 -3.71 13.51 -5.29
CA ILE A 58 -3.02 14.67 -5.82
C ILE A 58 -3.98 15.30 -6.82
N SER A 59 -4.51 16.48 -6.47
CA SER A 59 -5.22 17.33 -7.42
C SER A 59 -4.19 18.04 -8.30
N SER A 60 -4.38 18.00 -9.62
CA SER A 60 -3.94 19.12 -10.45
C SER A 60 -4.78 20.35 -10.14
#